data_AF-A0A1H8APP5-F1
#
_entry.id   AF-A0A1H8APP5-F1
#
_cell.length_a   1.000
_cell.length_b   1.000
_cell.length_c   1.000
_cell.angle_alpha   90.00
_cell.angle_beta   90.00
_cell.angle_gamma   90.00
#
_symmetry.space_group_name_H-M   'P 1'
#
loop_
_entity.id
_entity.type
_entity.pdbx_description
1 polymer ?
#
loop_
_entity_poly.entity_id
_entity_poly.type
_entity_poly.pdbx_seq_one_letter_code
_entity_poly.pdbx_strand_id
1 'polypeptide(L)' 'MKKIYTHNLDNLLTASGLRITDDMVINWTLIKDWNESIRYENPDEKKAKDIFAAITDPEEGVFQWIKQHW' A
#
# COMPACT_ATOMS: atom_id res chain seq x y z
N MET A 1 -15.95 -7.20 12.69
CA MET A 1 -14.90 -7.83 11.85
C MET A 1 -13.79 -6.82 11.65
N LYS A 2 -12.55 -7.15 12.03
CA LYS A 2 -11.38 -6.25 11.94
C LYS A 2 -11.02 -6.01 10.47
N LYS A 3 -11.54 -4.93 9.87
CA LYS A 3 -11.19 -4.45 8.53
C LYS A 3 -9.77 -3.81 8.46
N ILE A 4 -9.04 -3.83 9.57
CA ILE A 4 -7.74 -3.16 9.76
C ILE A 4 -6.57 -3.99 9.18
N TYR A 5 -6.83 -5.22 8.70
CA TYR A 5 -5.83 -6.05 8.03
C TYR A 5 -5.93 -6.00 6.50
N THR A 6 -6.80 -5.15 5.95
CA THR A 6 -6.89 -4.95 4.50
C THR A 6 -6.10 -3.71 4.14
N HIS A 7 -5.16 -3.82 3.20
CA HIS A 7 -4.50 -2.69 2.53
C HIS A 7 -5.47 -1.95 1.58
N ASN A 8 -6.74 -1.82 1.98
CA ASN A 8 -7.80 -1.22 1.19
C ASN A 8 -7.82 0.28 1.48
N LEU A 9 -7.32 1.05 0.52
CA LEU A 9 -7.18 2.49 0.63
C LEU A 9 -8.52 3.19 0.90
N ASP A 10 -9.59 2.81 0.23
CA ASP A 10 -10.92 3.44 0.38
C ASP A 10 -11.44 3.34 1.82
N ASN A 11 -11.26 2.18 2.45
CA ASN A 11 -11.63 1.98 3.85
C ASN A 11 -10.80 2.87 4.78
N LEU A 12 -9.50 3.03 4.52
CA LEU A 12 -8.58 3.83 5.34
C LEU A 12 -8.85 5.33 5.18
N LEU A 13 -9.12 5.80 3.97
CA LEU A 13 -9.49 7.20 3.70
C LEU A 13 -10.84 7.54 4.32
N THR A 14 -11.83 6.65 4.18
CA THR A 14 -13.16 6.84 4.79
C THR A 14 -13.06 6.90 6.32
N ALA A 15 -12.21 6.06 6.93
CA ALA A 15 -12.04 6.03 8.39
C ALA A 15 -11.26 7.24 8.93
N SER A 16 -10.28 7.75 8.18
CA SER A 16 -9.39 8.83 8.62
C SER A 16 -9.85 10.24 8.24
N GLY A 17 -10.71 10.38 7.22
CA GLY A 17 -11.11 11.67 6.67
C GLY A 17 -9.99 12.41 5.94
N LEU A 18 -8.87 11.72 5.66
CA LEU A 18 -7.68 12.28 5.04
C LEU A 18 -7.81 12.36 3.52
N ARG A 19 -7.09 13.32 2.93
CA ARG A 19 -6.84 13.41 1.49
C ARG A 19 -5.38 13.07 1.23
N ILE A 20 -5.12 12.40 0.12
CA ILE A 20 -3.79 11.92 -0.27
C ILE A 20 -3.40 12.47 -1.64
N THR A 21 -2.11 12.42 -1.95
CA THR A 21 -1.53 12.83 -3.24
C THR A 21 -1.81 11.78 -4.33
N ASP A 22 -1.62 12.16 -5.60
CA ASP A 22 -1.74 11.23 -6.73
C ASP A 22 -0.66 10.12 -6.66
N ASP A 23 0.56 10.47 -6.22
CA ASP A 23 1.66 9.51 -6.05
C ASP A 23 1.35 8.46 -4.99
N MET A 24 0.72 8.87 -3.88
CA MET A 24 0.18 7.94 -2.91
C MET A 24 -0.88 7.02 -3.53
N VAL A 25 -1.81 7.54 -4.33
CA VAL A 25 -2.84 6.70 -4.99
C VAL A 25 -2.18 5.64 -5.88
N ILE A 26 -1.12 6.01 -6.60
CA ILE A 26 -0.35 5.08 -7.44
C ILE A 26 0.30 3.99 -6.57
N ASN A 27 0.99 4.37 -5.50
CA ASN A 27 1.64 3.43 -4.59
C ASN A 27 0.64 2.46 -3.95
N TRP A 28 -0.52 2.96 -3.52
CA TRP A 28 -1.61 2.13 -3.01
C TRP A 28 -2.19 1.21 -4.09
N THR A 29 -2.30 1.66 -5.34
CA THR A 29 -2.77 0.83 -6.45
C THR A 29 -1.82 -0.31 -6.75
N LEU A 30 -0.50 -0.11 -6.59
CA LEU A 30 0.51 -1.16 -6.79
C LEU A 30 0.46 -2.24 -5.71
N ILE A 31 0.09 -1.88 -4.48
CA ILE A 31 0.14 -2.80 -3.34
C ILE A 31 -1.22 -3.38 -2.94
N LYS A 32 -2.35 -2.81 -3.39
CA LYS A 32 -3.70 -3.25 -2.96
C LYS A 32 -3.98 -4.72 -3.29
N ASP A 33 -3.37 -5.21 -4.37
CA ASP A 33 -3.52 -6.58 -4.87
C ASP A 33 -2.46 -7.52 -4.26
N TRP A 34 -1.50 -6.97 -3.51
CA TRP A 34 -0.51 -7.77 -2.80
C TRP A 34 -1.13 -8.49 -1.60
N ASN A 35 -0.79 -9.76 -1.46
CA ASN A 35 -1.12 -10.57 -0.30
C ASN A 35 0.02 -11.58 -0.04
N GLU A 36 -0.06 -12.31 1.06
CA GLU A 36 0.98 -13.26 1.45
C GLU A 36 1.20 -14.42 0.47
N SER A 37 0.21 -14.81 -0.34
CA SER A 37 0.38 -15.91 -1.32
C SER A 37 1.34 -15.53 -2.43
N ILE A 38 1.36 -14.25 -2.83
CA ILE A 38 2.27 -13.73 -3.86
C ILE A 38 3.74 -13.87 -3.46
N ARG A 39 4.04 -13.92 -2.14
CA ARG A 39 5.40 -14.20 -1.65
C ARG A 39 5.93 -15.56 -2.14
N TYR A 40 5.03 -16.52 -2.28
CA TYR A 40 5.34 -17.89 -2.68
C TYR A 40 5.14 -18.12 -4.18
N GLU A 41 4.61 -17.13 -4.89
CA GLU A 41 4.68 -17.08 -6.34
C GLU A 41 6.11 -16.69 -6.77
N ASN A 42 6.49 -16.95 -8.03
CA ASN A 42 7.72 -16.41 -8.63
C ASN A 42 7.34 -15.13 -9.38
N PRO A 43 7.16 -13.97 -8.72
CA PRO A 43 6.87 -12.73 -9.40
C PRO A 43 8.07 -12.32 -10.25
N ASP A 44 7.77 -11.65 -11.37
CA ASP A 44 8.75 -10.91 -12.14
C ASP A 44 9.53 -9.93 -11.24
N GLU A 45 10.84 -9.84 -11.44
CA GLU A 45 11.75 -8.96 -10.70
C GLU A 45 11.27 -7.50 -10.74
N LYS A 46 10.76 -7.05 -11.90
CA LYS A 46 10.23 -5.69 -12.02
C LYS A 46 9.05 -5.48 -11.08
N LYS A 47 8.10 -6.42 -11.04
CA LYS A 47 6.94 -6.35 -10.13
C LYS A 47 7.37 -6.33 -8.66
N ALA A 48 8.36 -7.14 -8.30
CA ALA A 48 8.90 -7.14 -6.93
C ALA A 48 9.54 -5.78 -6.56
N LYS A 49 10.31 -5.18 -7.48
CA LYS A 49 10.91 -3.86 -7.32
C LYS A 49 9.87 -2.76 -7.22
N ASP A 50 8.84 -2.80 -8.07
CA ASP A 50 7.75 -1.81 -8.08
C ASP A 50 6.97 -1.84 -6.74
N ILE A 51 6.66 -3.04 -6.23
CA ILE A 51 6.01 -3.21 -4.91
C ILE A 51 6.91 -2.70 -3.79
N PHE A 52 8.19 -3.06 -3.80
CA PHE A 52 9.13 -2.61 -2.79
C PHE A 52 9.22 -1.09 -2.76
N ALA A 53 9.40 -0.45 -3.92
CA ALA A 53 9.47 1.01 -4.06
C ALA A 53 8.20 1.69 -3.52
N ALA A 54 7.01 1.22 -3.92
CA ALA A 54 5.73 1.77 -3.46
C ALA A 54 5.53 1.68 -1.93
N ILE A 55 6.11 0.66 -1.29
CA ILE A 55 6.06 0.49 0.16
C ILE A 55 7.06 1.41 0.85
N THR A 56 8.30 1.47 0.35
CA THR A 56 9.44 2.10 1.03
C THR A 56 9.72 3.54 0.64
N ASP A 57 8.96 4.10 -0.31
CA ASP A 57 9.12 5.49 -0.70
C ASP A 57 9.15 6.41 0.54
N PRO A 58 10.18 7.27 0.68
CA PRO A 58 10.41 8.02 1.91
C PRO A 58 9.40 9.14 2.15
N GLU A 59 8.73 9.64 1.11
CA GLU A 59 7.79 10.76 1.18
C GLU A 59 6.35 10.27 1.08
N GLU A 60 6.06 9.44 0.08
CA GLU A 60 4.70 9.05 -0.34
C GLU A 60 4.49 7.53 -0.24
N GLY A 61 5.39 6.81 0.46
CA GLY A 61 5.34 5.36 0.60
C GLY A 61 4.22 4.90 1.54
N VAL A 62 3.61 3.77 1.19
CA VAL A 62 2.48 3.23 2.00
C VAL A 62 2.90 2.95 3.44
N PHE A 63 4.12 2.47 3.67
CA PHE A 63 4.59 2.21 5.02
C PHE A 63 4.72 3.50 5.85
N GLN A 64 5.23 4.58 5.24
CA GLN A 64 5.36 5.87 5.94
C GLN A 64 3.98 6.43 6.30
N TRP A 65 3.03 6.37 5.37
CA TRP A 65 1.68 6.85 5.63
C TRP A 65 0.97 6.06 6.74
N ILE A 66 1.03 4.73 6.69
CA ILE A 66 0.42 3.89 7.73
C ILE A 66 1.03 4.25 9.09
N LYS A 67 2.36 4.34 9.20
CA LYS A 67 3.06 4.68 10.45
C LYS A 67 2.67 6.06 11.01
N GLN A 68 2.33 7.02 10.17
CA GLN A 68 1.94 8.37 10.59
C GLN A 68 0.48 8.43 11.08
N HIS A 69 -0.38 7.52 10.64
CA HIS A 69 -1.83 7.62 10.83
C HIS A 69 -2.48 6.43 11.55
N TRP A 70 -1.74 5.35 11.81
CA TRP A 70 -2.21 4.10 12.45
C TRP A 70 -1.17 3.56 13.43
#